data_AF-A9UVD8-F1
#
_entry.id   AF-A9UVD8-F1
#
_cell.length_a   1.000
_cell.length_b   1.000
_cell.length_c   1.000
_cell.angle_alpha   90.00
_cell.angle_beta   90.00
_cell.angle_gamma   90.00
#
_symmetry.space_group_name_H-M   'P 1'
#
loop_
_entity.id
_entity.type
_entity.pdbx_description
1 polymer ?
#
loop_
_entity_poly.entity_id
_entity_poly.type
_entity_poly.pdbx_seq_one_letter_code
_entity_poly.pdbx_strand_id
1 'polypeptide(L)'
;MTPSYWQQLERVGFGFQVSSFLSTAGDEDNMLEDMVVGMDDLKNIVITVSAVDGSEFDPVIRGRRWNFELDLGIPVQYWPSVTENLKRGQAMAVYPVLFSQGVNEMQTIANLVGDSKIQDVINRHGFEAMREYAERYMAAFPDDPNCSAIREHMRILHQEVATRGRTKNVEMLWQAERLARSMNMGRTTCCKSGKDRTSMAVTLEEVTVMRQFYEIDEITKESVLSNLRSKGVRIENVLKNIGEKRYAFNVLQVQALPAMLRPPDGYYGSSTT
;
A
#
# COMPACT_ATOMS: atom_id res chain seq x y z
N MET A 1 -6.69 -3.80 -26.06
CA MET A 1 -7.98 -3.63 -25.33
C MET A 1 -7.67 -3.93 -23.87
N THR A 2 -7.98 -3.03 -22.93
CA THR A 2 -7.71 -3.25 -21.50
C THR A 2 -8.57 -4.42 -21.00
N PRO A 3 -7.99 -5.42 -20.31
CA PRO A 3 -8.74 -6.57 -19.82
C PRO A 3 -9.74 -6.15 -18.73
N SER A 4 -10.84 -6.89 -18.62
CA SER A 4 -11.71 -6.71 -17.45
C SER A 4 -10.98 -7.16 -16.19
N TYR A 5 -11.31 -6.56 -15.05
CA TYR A 5 -10.67 -6.96 -13.79
C TYR A 5 -10.92 -8.43 -13.44
N TRP A 6 -12.09 -8.98 -13.77
CA TRP A 6 -12.37 -10.40 -13.58
C TRP A 6 -11.48 -11.31 -14.44
N GLN A 7 -11.20 -10.93 -15.70
CA GLN A 7 -10.24 -11.65 -16.54
C GLN A 7 -8.82 -11.59 -15.97
N GLN A 8 -8.44 -10.45 -15.40
CA GLN A 8 -7.16 -10.31 -14.71
C GLN A 8 -7.08 -11.23 -13.50
N LEU A 9 -8.06 -11.16 -12.61
CA LEU A 9 -8.10 -11.99 -11.41
C LEU A 9 -8.06 -13.49 -11.73
N GLU A 10 -8.78 -13.93 -12.76
CA GLU A 10 -8.75 -15.32 -13.21
C GLU A 10 -7.37 -15.77 -13.72
N ARG A 11 -6.70 -14.93 -14.52
CA ARG A 11 -5.47 -15.31 -15.24
C ARG A 11 -4.19 -15.02 -14.48
N VAL A 12 -4.20 -14.01 -13.63
CA VAL A 12 -3.02 -13.46 -12.93
C VAL A 12 -3.12 -13.64 -11.41
N GLY A 13 -4.33 -13.70 -10.86
CA GLY A 13 -4.58 -13.70 -9.41
C GLY A 13 -4.70 -12.30 -8.82
N PHE A 14 -4.83 -12.23 -7.49
CA PHE A 14 -4.97 -10.98 -6.75
C PHE A 14 -3.62 -10.51 -6.22
N GLY A 15 -3.05 -9.47 -6.82
CA GLY A 15 -1.89 -8.79 -6.25
C GLY A 15 -2.30 -7.91 -5.07
N PHE A 16 -1.54 -7.97 -3.97
CA PHE A 16 -1.78 -7.19 -2.76
C PHE A 16 -0.49 -6.49 -2.30
N GLN A 17 -0.38 -5.18 -2.53
CA GLN A 17 0.80 -4.39 -2.17
C GLN A 17 0.59 -3.64 -0.86
N VAL A 18 1.59 -3.69 0.02
CA VAL A 18 1.60 -2.94 1.27
C VAL A 18 2.82 -2.03 1.36
N SER A 19 2.58 -0.75 1.65
CA SER A 19 3.60 0.26 1.96
C SER A 19 3.67 0.46 3.48
N SER A 20 4.78 0.07 4.10
CA SER A 20 5.02 0.24 5.54
C SER A 20 5.89 1.45 5.83
N PHE A 21 5.42 2.31 6.75
CA PHE A 21 6.16 3.45 7.29
C PHE A 21 6.71 3.18 8.70
N LEU A 22 6.78 1.91 9.11
CA LEU A 22 7.48 1.47 10.33
C LEU A 22 8.97 1.76 10.20
N SER A 23 9.59 2.13 11.32
CA SER A 23 11.03 2.30 11.44
C SER A 23 11.71 1.01 11.86
N THR A 24 12.98 0.88 11.48
CA THR A 24 13.90 -0.21 11.86
C THR A 24 14.52 0.04 13.24
N ALA A 25 13.71 0.48 14.20
CA ALA A 25 14.20 0.84 15.52
C ALA A 25 13.14 0.61 16.61
N GLY A 26 13.60 0.08 17.74
CA GLY A 26 12.75 -0.22 18.89
C GLY A 26 11.62 -1.19 18.54
N ASP A 27 10.44 -0.99 19.12
CA ASP A 27 9.29 -1.90 18.92
C ASP A 27 8.83 -2.01 17.46
N GLU A 28 9.08 -0.99 16.63
CA GLU A 28 8.64 -1.00 15.23
C GLU A 28 9.44 -2.00 14.37
N ASP A 29 10.64 -2.38 14.81
CA ASP A 29 11.46 -3.38 14.16
C ASP A 29 10.84 -4.79 14.29
N ASN A 30 10.41 -5.14 15.51
CA ASN A 30 9.69 -6.39 15.76
C ASN A 30 8.34 -6.43 15.02
N MET A 31 7.65 -5.28 14.91
CA MET A 31 6.43 -5.19 14.10
C MET A 31 6.69 -5.48 12.61
N LEU A 32 7.87 -5.11 12.09
CA LEU A 32 8.26 -5.44 10.72
C LEU A 32 8.53 -6.94 10.57
N GLU A 33 9.18 -7.58 11.54
CA GLU A 33 9.38 -9.03 11.54
C GLU A 33 8.04 -9.80 11.50
N ASP A 34 7.11 -9.42 12.39
CA ASP A 34 5.76 -10.00 12.41
C ASP A 34 5.02 -9.78 11.08
N MET A 35 5.17 -8.59 10.50
CA MET A 35 4.56 -8.24 9.23
C MET A 35 5.13 -9.06 8.07
N VAL A 36 6.43 -9.37 8.07
CA VAL A 36 7.05 -10.25 7.06
C VAL A 36 6.42 -11.64 7.10
N VAL A 37 6.24 -12.21 8.30
CA VAL A 37 5.58 -13.52 8.46
C VAL A 37 4.14 -13.45 7.99
N GLY A 38 3.39 -12.42 8.41
CA GLY A 38 2.00 -12.23 7.98
C GLY A 38 1.86 -12.10 6.46
N MET A 39 2.77 -11.39 5.80
CA MET A 39 2.77 -11.26 4.34
C MET A 39 3.14 -12.57 3.64
N ASP A 40 3.99 -13.41 4.23
CA ASP A 40 4.29 -14.75 3.69
C ASP A 40 3.10 -15.69 3.82
N ASP A 41 2.40 -15.66 4.97
CA ASP A 41 1.20 -16.46 5.22
C ASP A 41 0.08 -16.14 4.20
N LEU A 42 -0.03 -14.89 3.72
CA LEU A 42 -1.00 -14.51 2.68
C LEU A 42 -0.82 -15.30 1.37
N LYS A 43 0.38 -15.81 1.06
CA LYS A 43 0.63 -16.63 -0.14
C LYS A 43 -0.12 -17.97 -0.10
N ASN A 44 -0.50 -18.42 1.09
CA ASN A 44 -1.24 -19.65 1.33
C ASN A 44 -2.77 -19.44 1.36
N ILE A 45 -3.23 -18.25 0.98
CA ILE A 45 -4.65 -17.94 0.84
C ILE A 45 -5.04 -18.06 -0.62
N VAL A 46 -6.17 -18.72 -0.86
CA VAL A 46 -6.87 -18.70 -2.14
C VAL A 46 -8.22 -18.03 -2.00
N ILE A 47 -8.63 -17.28 -3.02
CA ILE A 47 -9.90 -16.57 -3.05
C ILE A 47 -10.84 -17.28 -4.03
N THR A 48 -12.05 -17.60 -3.58
CA THR A 48 -13.16 -18.07 -4.41
C THR A 48 -14.29 -17.05 -4.37
N VAL A 49 -15.26 -17.17 -5.27
CA VAL A 49 -16.41 -16.25 -5.34
C VAL A 49 -17.71 -17.02 -5.44
N SER A 50 -18.74 -16.50 -4.79
CA SER A 50 -20.10 -17.03 -4.80
C SER A 50 -21.11 -15.92 -5.02
N ALA A 51 -22.25 -16.24 -5.63
CA ALA A 51 -23.34 -15.28 -5.78
C ALA A 51 -24.10 -15.16 -4.46
N VAL A 52 -24.36 -13.93 -4.01
CA VAL A 52 -25.11 -13.65 -2.77
C VAL A 52 -26.27 -12.70 -3.02
N ASP A 53 -27.37 -12.91 -2.28
CA ASP A 53 -28.55 -12.06 -2.32
C ASP A 53 -28.41 -10.88 -1.35
N GLY A 54 -28.79 -9.68 -1.80
CA GLY A 54 -28.82 -8.50 -0.92
C GLY A 54 -27.44 -8.02 -0.47
N SER A 55 -27.33 -7.66 0.82
CA SER A 55 -26.15 -7.06 1.43
C SER A 55 -25.26 -8.03 2.20
N GLU A 56 -25.47 -9.34 2.07
CA GLU A 56 -24.64 -10.36 2.73
C GLU A 56 -23.37 -10.64 1.90
N PHE A 57 -22.48 -9.65 1.83
CA PHE A 57 -21.17 -9.74 1.16
C PHE A 57 -20.04 -10.12 2.14
N ASP A 58 -20.38 -10.61 3.33
CA ASP A 58 -19.39 -11.02 4.32
C ASP A 58 -18.59 -12.22 3.80
N PRO A 59 -17.25 -12.16 3.87
CA PRO A 59 -16.42 -13.25 3.39
C PRO A 59 -16.55 -14.49 4.26
N VAL A 60 -16.64 -15.67 3.65
CA VAL A 60 -16.62 -16.95 4.36
C VAL A 60 -15.21 -17.52 4.32
N ILE A 61 -14.62 -17.69 5.51
CA ILE A 61 -13.26 -18.27 5.66
C ILE A 61 -13.39 -19.76 5.95
N ARG A 62 -12.73 -20.58 5.14
CA ARG A 62 -12.63 -22.04 5.30
C ARG A 62 -11.16 -22.47 5.35
N GLY A 63 -10.90 -23.71 5.73
CA GLY A 63 -9.57 -24.31 5.67
C GLY A 63 -8.82 -24.34 7.01
N ARG A 64 -7.48 -24.33 6.94
CA ARG A 64 -6.56 -24.46 8.09
C ARG A 64 -5.45 -23.41 7.97
N ARG A 65 -4.63 -23.27 9.03
CA ARG A 65 -3.54 -22.27 9.15
C ARG A 65 -2.68 -22.07 7.90
N TRP A 66 -2.42 -23.14 7.15
CA TRP A 66 -1.51 -23.13 5.99
C TRP A 66 -2.22 -23.28 4.64
N ASN A 67 -3.56 -23.23 4.63
CA ASN A 67 -4.37 -23.31 3.43
C ASN A 67 -5.76 -22.75 3.76
N PHE A 68 -5.89 -21.44 3.68
CA PHE A 68 -7.18 -20.76 3.88
C PHE A 68 -7.85 -20.53 2.53
N GLU A 69 -9.15 -20.80 2.48
CA GLU A 69 -9.99 -20.42 1.37
C GLU A 69 -10.90 -19.28 1.82
N LEU A 70 -10.81 -18.16 1.11
CA LEU A 70 -11.62 -16.97 1.32
C LEU A 70 -12.67 -16.89 0.21
N ASP A 71 -13.92 -17.23 0.53
CA ASP A 71 -15.05 -17.14 -0.40
C ASP A 71 -15.71 -15.77 -0.27
N LEU A 72 -15.60 -14.97 -1.34
CA LEU A 72 -16.14 -13.62 -1.39
C LEU A 72 -17.54 -13.64 -2.01
N GLY A 73 -18.53 -13.18 -1.24
CA GLY A 73 -19.89 -12.99 -1.72
C GLY A 73 -19.97 -11.83 -2.71
N ILE A 74 -20.36 -12.12 -3.95
CA ILE A 74 -20.59 -11.16 -5.02
C ILE A 74 -22.09 -10.94 -5.19
N PRO A 75 -22.61 -9.72 -4.97
CA PRO A 75 -24.03 -9.45 -5.14
C PRO A 75 -24.52 -9.86 -6.53
N VAL A 76 -25.69 -10.51 -6.61
CA VAL A 76 -26.26 -11.05 -7.87
C VAL A 76 -26.30 -10.04 -9.02
N GLN A 77 -26.42 -8.75 -8.74
CA GLN A 77 -26.37 -7.67 -9.73
C GLN A 77 -25.02 -7.52 -10.45
N TYR A 78 -23.91 -7.90 -9.80
CA TYR A 78 -22.55 -7.87 -10.35
C TYR A 78 -22.09 -9.24 -10.86
N TRP A 79 -22.76 -10.32 -10.46
CA TRP A 79 -22.44 -11.69 -10.88
C TRP A 79 -22.32 -11.90 -12.40
N PRO A 80 -23.13 -11.25 -13.27
CA PRO A 80 -22.97 -11.37 -14.71
C PRO A 80 -21.60 -10.94 -15.24
N SER A 81 -20.90 -10.05 -14.53
CA SER A 81 -19.56 -9.57 -14.93
C SER A 81 -18.42 -10.54 -14.60
N VAL A 82 -18.65 -11.47 -13.65
CA VAL A 82 -17.67 -12.49 -13.23
C VAL A 82 -17.44 -13.48 -14.39
N THR A 83 -16.21 -13.94 -14.58
CA THR A 83 -15.90 -14.91 -15.64
C THR A 83 -16.42 -16.31 -15.31
N GLU A 84 -16.75 -17.09 -16.34
CA GLU A 84 -17.37 -18.41 -16.17
C GLU A 84 -16.51 -19.40 -15.36
N ASN A 85 -15.18 -19.32 -15.46
CA ASN A 85 -14.31 -20.19 -14.69
C ASN A 85 -14.34 -19.85 -13.19
N LEU A 86 -14.34 -18.56 -12.84
CA LEU A 86 -14.48 -18.11 -11.45
C LEU A 86 -15.87 -18.48 -10.89
N LYS A 87 -16.94 -18.35 -11.69
CA LYS A 87 -18.28 -18.81 -11.32
C LYS A 87 -18.35 -20.32 -11.05
N ARG A 88 -17.49 -21.11 -11.68
CA ARG A 88 -17.36 -22.56 -11.46
C ARG A 88 -16.46 -22.94 -10.28
N GLY A 89 -15.97 -21.95 -9.53
CA GLY A 89 -15.14 -22.16 -8.35
C GLY A 89 -13.64 -22.23 -8.64
N GLN A 90 -13.15 -21.71 -9.79
CA GLN A 90 -11.71 -21.53 -9.96
C GLN A 90 -11.18 -20.60 -8.87
N ALA A 91 -10.18 -21.08 -8.13
CA ALA A 91 -9.54 -20.34 -7.07
C ALA A 91 -8.52 -19.33 -7.62
N MET A 92 -8.46 -18.15 -7.01
CA MET A 92 -7.53 -17.07 -7.32
C MET A 92 -6.44 -17.02 -6.26
N ALA A 93 -5.18 -17.14 -6.67
CA ALA A 93 -4.05 -17.01 -5.75
C ALA A 93 -3.84 -15.55 -5.32
N VAL A 94 -3.33 -15.34 -4.10
CA VAL A 94 -2.94 -14.04 -3.57
C VAL A 94 -1.43 -13.85 -3.73
N TYR A 95 -1.02 -12.68 -4.25
CA TYR A 95 0.38 -12.30 -4.45
C TYR A 95 0.73 -11.09 -3.59
N PRO A 96 1.18 -11.32 -2.34
CA PRO A 96 1.53 -10.25 -1.41
C PRO A 96 2.88 -9.63 -1.76
N VAL A 97 2.96 -8.31 -1.68
CA VAL A 97 4.17 -7.51 -1.96
C VAL A 97 4.34 -6.50 -0.83
N LEU A 98 5.50 -6.52 -0.15
CA LEU A 98 5.80 -5.61 0.95
C LEU A 98 6.98 -4.72 0.61
N PHE A 99 6.81 -3.41 0.83
CA PHE A 99 7.90 -2.46 0.88
C PHE A 99 7.85 -1.68 2.20
N SER A 100 9.01 -1.35 2.75
CA SER A 100 9.13 -0.60 4.00
C SER A 100 10.13 0.55 3.87
N GLN A 101 9.72 1.71 4.34
CA GLN A 101 10.61 2.85 4.55
C GLN A 101 10.15 3.64 5.78
N GLY A 102 10.93 3.54 6.87
CA GLY A 102 10.72 4.41 8.03
C GLY A 102 10.93 5.88 7.64
N VAL A 103 10.13 6.78 8.21
CA VAL A 103 10.24 8.23 7.92
C VAL A 103 10.41 9.10 9.16
N ASN A 104 10.28 8.52 10.36
CA ASN A 104 10.40 9.24 11.63
C ASN A 104 11.88 9.50 12.02
N GLU A 105 12.08 10.18 13.14
CA GLU A 105 13.37 10.44 13.77
C GLU A 105 14.14 9.17 14.12
N MET A 106 13.44 8.12 14.58
CA MET A 106 14.06 6.84 14.91
C MET A 106 14.68 6.19 13.67
N GLN A 107 14.04 6.32 12.49
CA GLN A 107 14.66 5.89 11.25
C GLN A 107 15.90 6.72 10.90
N THR A 108 15.92 8.02 11.18
CA THR A 108 17.13 8.83 11.00
C THR A 108 18.28 8.26 11.84
N ILE A 109 18.00 7.87 13.09
CA ILE A 109 19.00 7.25 13.97
C ILE A 109 19.44 5.88 13.42
N ALA A 110 18.49 5.00 13.07
CA ALA A 110 18.78 3.68 12.52
C ALA A 110 19.68 3.75 11.26
N ASN A 111 19.40 4.69 10.36
CA ASN A 111 20.21 4.96 9.17
C ASN A 111 21.65 5.39 9.52
N LEU A 112 21.84 6.13 10.61
CA LEU A 112 23.17 6.58 11.06
C LEU A 112 23.99 5.44 11.68
N VAL A 113 23.35 4.57 12.47
CA VAL A 113 24.01 3.46 13.17
C VAL A 113 24.11 2.17 12.34
N GLY A 114 23.46 2.12 11.17
CA GLY A 114 23.53 0.99 10.23
C GLY A 114 22.58 -0.17 10.56
N ASP A 115 21.47 0.10 11.25
CA ASP A 115 20.50 -0.89 11.71
C ASP A 115 19.33 -1.11 10.72
N SER A 116 19.46 -0.64 9.48
CA SER A 116 18.40 -0.73 8.46
C SER A 116 18.38 -2.06 7.69
N LYS A 117 19.04 -3.11 8.18
CA LYS A 117 19.27 -4.36 7.42
C LYS A 117 17.98 -5.09 7.07
N ILE A 118 17.03 -5.17 8.01
CA ILE A 118 15.74 -5.82 7.78
C ILE A 118 14.96 -5.11 6.68
N GLN A 119 14.96 -3.77 6.67
CA GLN A 119 14.32 -2.97 5.63
C GLN A 119 14.91 -3.29 4.25
N ASP A 120 16.23 -3.41 4.14
CA ASP A 120 16.89 -3.77 2.89
C ASP A 120 16.49 -5.18 2.41
N VAL A 121 16.35 -6.15 3.32
CA VAL A 121 15.88 -7.51 3.00
C VAL A 121 14.44 -7.47 2.51
N ILE A 122 13.56 -6.80 3.26
CA ILE A 122 12.15 -6.62 2.92
C ILE A 122 12.01 -6.04 1.52
N ASN A 123 12.70 -4.94 1.22
CA ASN A 123 12.57 -4.23 -0.04
C ASN A 123 13.14 -5.02 -1.24
N ARG A 124 14.18 -5.84 -1.03
CA ARG A 124 14.67 -6.75 -2.07
C ARG A 124 13.65 -7.85 -2.39
N HIS A 125 13.10 -8.51 -1.37
CA HIS A 125 12.05 -9.52 -1.58
C HIS A 125 10.78 -8.89 -2.17
N GLY A 126 10.41 -7.68 -1.72
CA GLY A 126 9.32 -6.91 -2.28
C GLY A 126 9.51 -6.60 -3.76
N PHE A 127 10.71 -6.22 -4.17
CA PHE A 127 11.06 -6.02 -5.58
C PHE A 127 10.90 -7.30 -6.40
N GLU A 128 11.43 -8.42 -5.91
CA GLU A 128 11.31 -9.71 -6.61
C GLU A 128 9.85 -10.14 -6.76
N ALA A 129 9.04 -10.02 -5.71
CA ALA A 129 7.61 -10.34 -5.75
C ALA A 129 6.83 -9.41 -6.69
N MET A 130 7.12 -8.10 -6.67
CA MET A 130 6.51 -7.13 -7.59
C MET A 130 6.88 -7.45 -9.04
N ARG A 131 8.15 -7.79 -9.31
CA ARG A 131 8.63 -8.18 -10.64
C ARG A 131 7.92 -9.43 -11.14
N GLU A 132 7.82 -10.47 -10.32
CA GLU A 132 7.15 -11.73 -10.69
C GLU A 132 5.68 -11.49 -11.05
N TYR A 133 4.96 -10.69 -10.24
CA TYR A 133 3.57 -10.35 -10.54
C TYR A 133 3.45 -9.51 -11.83
N ALA A 134 4.35 -8.55 -12.05
CA ALA A 134 4.37 -7.74 -13.26
C ALA A 134 4.66 -8.55 -14.53
N GLU A 135 5.58 -9.51 -14.46
CA GLU A 135 5.86 -10.44 -15.55
C GLU A 135 4.64 -11.30 -15.88
N ARG A 136 3.96 -11.86 -14.87
CA ARG A 136 2.69 -12.58 -15.07
C ARG A 136 1.62 -11.70 -15.73
N TYR A 137 1.44 -10.48 -15.23
CA TYR A 137 0.45 -9.54 -15.78
C TYR A 137 0.73 -9.22 -17.25
N MET A 138 1.96 -8.83 -17.58
CA MET A 138 2.33 -8.48 -18.97
C MET A 138 2.31 -9.68 -19.90
N ALA A 139 2.61 -10.89 -19.41
CA ALA A 139 2.47 -12.12 -20.19
C ALA A 139 1.00 -12.46 -20.46
N ALA A 140 0.10 -12.21 -19.50
CA ALA A 140 -1.33 -12.42 -19.69
C ALA A 140 -1.94 -11.35 -20.62
N PHE A 141 -1.47 -10.11 -20.57
CA PHE A 141 -2.04 -8.97 -21.28
C PHE A 141 -0.97 -8.17 -22.05
N PRO A 142 -0.32 -8.75 -23.07
CA PRO A 142 0.78 -8.11 -23.80
C PRO A 142 0.37 -6.82 -24.54
N ASP A 143 -0.90 -6.72 -24.91
CA ASP A 143 -1.49 -5.57 -25.62
C ASP A 143 -2.08 -4.51 -24.68
N ASP A 144 -1.91 -4.65 -23.36
CA ASP A 144 -2.33 -3.61 -22.42
C ASP A 144 -1.41 -2.38 -22.55
N PRO A 145 -1.95 -1.17 -22.78
CA PRO A 145 -1.15 0.05 -22.91
C PRO A 145 -0.30 0.36 -21.67
N ASN A 146 -0.68 -0.14 -20.49
CA ASN A 146 0.08 0.04 -19.25
C ASN A 146 1.41 -0.71 -19.24
N CYS A 147 1.62 -1.70 -20.11
CA CYS A 147 2.86 -2.51 -20.11
C CYS A 147 4.13 -1.68 -20.28
N SER A 148 4.09 -0.58 -21.05
CA SER A 148 5.25 0.32 -21.20
C SER A 148 5.57 1.05 -19.90
N ALA A 149 4.55 1.62 -19.26
CA ALA A 149 4.67 2.30 -17.97
C ALA A 149 5.12 1.34 -16.85
N ILE A 150 4.60 0.11 -16.82
CA ILE A 150 5.00 -0.93 -15.88
C ILE A 150 6.51 -1.22 -16.00
N ARG A 151 7.03 -1.40 -17.22
CA ARG A 151 8.47 -1.65 -17.43
C ARG A 151 9.33 -0.49 -16.95
N GLU A 152 8.92 0.74 -17.23
CA GLU A 152 9.67 1.92 -16.81
C GLU A 152 9.65 2.10 -15.28
N HIS A 153 8.48 1.99 -14.65
CA HIS A 153 8.37 2.05 -13.20
C HIS A 153 9.13 0.91 -12.51
N MET A 154 9.17 -0.30 -13.10
CA MET A 154 9.95 -1.42 -12.59
C MET A 154 11.46 -1.13 -12.65
N ARG A 155 11.92 -0.50 -13.75
CA ARG A 155 13.31 -0.07 -13.91
C ARG A 155 13.71 0.96 -12.86
N ILE A 156 12.86 1.95 -12.60
CA ILE A 156 13.09 2.98 -11.58
C ILE A 156 13.07 2.33 -10.19
N LEU A 157 12.07 1.51 -9.87
CA LEU A 157 11.98 0.81 -8.59
C LEU A 157 13.23 -0.03 -8.30
N HIS A 158 13.77 -0.74 -9.30
CA HIS A 158 15.02 -1.49 -9.16
C HIS A 158 16.19 -0.59 -8.75
N GLN A 159 16.29 0.61 -9.35
CA GLN A 159 17.31 1.60 -8.99
C GLN A 159 17.12 2.12 -7.56
N GLU A 160 15.88 2.40 -7.16
CA GLU A 160 15.57 2.88 -5.81
C GLU A 160 15.89 1.83 -4.73
N VAL A 161 15.57 0.55 -4.98
CA VAL A 161 15.88 -0.57 -4.07
C VAL A 161 17.38 -0.87 -4.02
N ALA A 162 18.09 -0.69 -5.14
CA ALA A 162 19.54 -0.85 -5.20
C ALA A 162 20.30 0.31 -4.54
N THR A 163 19.67 1.48 -4.42
CA THR A 163 20.26 2.67 -3.81
C THR A 163 20.38 2.47 -2.30
N ARG A 164 21.56 2.01 -1.87
CA ARG A 164 21.91 1.91 -0.46
C ARG A 164 22.26 3.30 0.07
N GLY A 165 21.61 3.75 1.14
CA GLY A 165 21.87 5.07 1.66
C GLY A 165 21.28 5.36 3.02
N ARG A 166 21.84 6.37 3.69
CA ARG A 166 21.38 6.87 5.00
C ARG A 166 20.13 7.74 4.91
N THR A 167 19.47 7.79 3.75
CA THR A 167 18.35 8.68 3.45
C THR A 167 17.02 7.92 3.52
N LYS A 168 15.92 8.67 3.68
CA LYS A 168 14.57 8.12 3.72
C LYS A 168 14.06 8.01 2.29
N ASN A 169 14.33 6.90 1.61
CA ASN A 169 13.98 6.73 0.21
C ASN A 169 12.47 6.42 0.03
N VAL A 170 11.68 7.48 0.09
CA VAL A 170 10.23 7.42 -0.08
C VAL A 170 9.80 7.28 -1.54
N GLU A 171 10.68 7.56 -2.52
CA GLU A 171 10.38 7.34 -3.95
C GLU A 171 10.19 5.86 -4.26
N MET A 172 10.93 4.97 -3.61
CA MET A 172 10.71 3.53 -3.70
C MET A 172 9.26 3.15 -3.40
N LEU A 173 8.69 3.68 -2.30
CA LEU A 173 7.30 3.40 -1.94
C LEU A 173 6.34 3.92 -3.01
N TRP A 174 6.55 5.13 -3.54
CA TRP A 174 5.70 5.67 -4.59
C TRP A 174 5.81 4.94 -5.92
N GLN A 175 6.98 4.40 -6.27
CA GLN A 175 7.13 3.55 -7.45
C GLN A 175 6.39 2.22 -7.28
N ALA A 176 6.49 1.59 -6.10
CA ALA A 176 5.69 0.40 -5.78
C ALA A 176 4.19 0.72 -5.84
N GLU A 177 3.79 1.91 -5.39
CA GLU A 177 2.41 2.37 -5.45
C GLU A 177 1.91 2.49 -6.90
N ARG A 178 2.65 3.23 -7.73
CA ARG A 178 2.36 3.40 -9.17
C ARG A 178 2.23 2.06 -9.89
N LEU A 179 3.19 1.15 -9.68
CA LEU A 179 3.17 -0.20 -10.27
C LEU A 179 1.91 -0.96 -9.90
N ALA A 180 1.56 -0.99 -8.62
CA ALA A 180 0.36 -1.69 -8.19
C ALA A 180 -0.92 -1.03 -8.73
N ARG A 181 -0.96 0.30 -8.99
CA ARG A 181 -2.11 0.94 -9.66
C ARG A 181 -2.19 0.54 -11.13
N SER A 182 -1.05 0.56 -11.82
CA SER A 182 -0.95 0.16 -13.23
C SER A 182 -1.34 -1.30 -13.47
N MET A 183 -1.29 -2.14 -12.44
CA MET A 183 -1.65 -3.56 -12.50
C MET A 183 -2.91 -3.90 -11.68
N ASN A 184 -3.72 -2.91 -11.30
CA ASN A 184 -4.98 -3.10 -10.54
C ASN A 184 -4.82 -3.96 -9.26
N MET A 185 -3.70 -3.87 -8.57
CA MET A 185 -3.47 -4.58 -7.31
C MET A 185 -4.26 -3.92 -6.17
N GLY A 186 -4.69 -4.72 -5.19
CA GLY A 186 -5.10 -4.21 -3.89
C GLY A 186 -3.93 -3.51 -3.20
N ARG A 187 -4.20 -2.43 -2.46
CA ARG A 187 -3.18 -1.64 -1.78
C ARG A 187 -3.54 -1.35 -0.34
N THR A 188 -2.55 -1.32 0.53
CA THR A 188 -2.66 -0.78 1.89
C THR A 188 -1.41 0.02 2.29
N THR A 189 -1.60 1.04 3.13
CA THR A 189 -0.52 1.81 3.74
C THR A 189 -0.62 1.72 5.25
N CYS A 190 0.48 1.34 5.92
CA CYS A 190 0.49 1.16 7.38
C CYS A 190 1.64 1.92 8.06
N CYS A 191 1.47 2.13 9.36
CA CYS A 191 2.49 2.58 10.30
C CYS A 191 2.12 2.07 11.70
N LYS A 192 2.93 2.34 12.74
CA LYS A 192 2.73 1.81 14.10
C LYS A 192 1.29 1.94 14.64
N SER A 193 0.64 3.08 14.42
CA SER A 193 -0.70 3.35 14.98
C SER A 193 -1.76 3.64 13.92
N GLY A 194 -1.41 3.56 12.63
CA GLY A 194 -2.32 3.83 11.53
C GLY A 194 -2.89 5.26 11.47
N LYS A 195 -2.41 6.19 12.31
CA LYS A 195 -2.99 7.54 12.47
C LYS A 195 -2.14 8.63 11.80
N ASP A 196 -0.92 8.92 12.25
CA ASP A 196 -0.21 10.14 11.81
C ASP A 196 0.52 9.94 10.47
N ARG A 197 1.58 9.10 10.45
CA ARG A 197 2.35 8.80 9.22
C ARG A 197 1.48 8.22 8.11
N THR A 198 0.54 7.33 8.46
CA THR A 198 -0.44 6.80 7.50
C THR A 198 -1.29 7.90 6.90
N SER A 199 -1.76 8.88 7.68
CA SER A 199 -2.53 9.99 7.13
C SER A 199 -1.69 10.87 6.20
N MET A 200 -0.43 11.13 6.55
CA MET A 200 0.47 11.89 5.69
C MET A 200 0.68 11.20 4.33
N ALA A 201 0.90 9.88 4.34
CA ALA A 201 1.08 9.09 3.13
C ALA A 201 -0.20 8.97 2.31
N VAL A 202 -1.33 8.59 2.94
CA VAL A 202 -2.63 8.42 2.25
C VAL A 202 -3.09 9.71 1.60
N THR A 203 -3.04 10.84 2.32
CA THR A 203 -3.45 12.14 1.73
C THR A 203 -2.53 12.57 0.58
N LEU A 204 -1.23 12.24 0.63
CA LEU A 204 -0.31 12.52 -0.46
C LEU A 204 -0.61 11.64 -1.69
N GLU A 205 -0.94 10.37 -1.48
CA GLU A 205 -1.38 9.47 -2.54
C GLU A 205 -2.69 9.95 -3.18
N GLU A 206 -3.68 10.33 -2.37
CA GLU A 206 -4.97 10.87 -2.84
C GLU A 206 -4.79 12.05 -3.80
N VAL A 207 -3.98 13.06 -3.43
CA VAL A 207 -3.74 14.21 -4.30
C VAL A 207 -2.91 13.85 -5.53
N THR A 208 -1.98 12.90 -5.40
CA THR A 208 -1.20 12.41 -6.54
C THR A 208 -2.11 11.74 -7.57
N VAL A 209 -3.06 10.93 -7.11
CA VAL A 209 -4.09 10.31 -7.97
C VAL A 209 -4.99 11.38 -8.57
N MET A 210 -5.47 12.36 -7.79
CA MET A 210 -6.28 13.47 -8.33
C MET A 210 -5.54 14.21 -9.45
N ARG A 211 -4.24 14.44 -9.31
CA ARG A 211 -3.45 15.09 -10.35
C ARG A 211 -3.33 14.28 -11.63
N GLN A 212 -3.25 12.95 -11.51
CA GLN A 212 -3.22 12.07 -12.69
C GLN A 212 -4.53 12.10 -13.49
N PHE A 213 -5.68 12.26 -12.82
CA PHE A 213 -7.00 12.20 -13.46
C PHE A 213 -7.61 13.57 -13.80
N TYR A 214 -7.22 14.64 -13.09
CA TYR A 214 -7.87 15.95 -13.18
C TYR A 214 -6.91 17.10 -13.50
N GLU A 215 -5.65 16.81 -13.87
CA GLU A 215 -4.66 17.80 -14.32
C GLU A 215 -4.47 19.01 -13.37
N ILE A 216 -4.61 18.80 -12.05
CA ILE A 216 -4.42 19.88 -11.07
C ILE A 216 -2.97 20.38 -11.08
N ASP A 217 -2.78 21.70 -11.03
CA ASP A 217 -1.45 22.31 -10.95
C ASP A 217 -0.82 22.13 -9.55
N GLU A 218 0.48 22.44 -9.43
CA GLU A 218 1.21 22.22 -8.17
C GLU A 218 0.73 23.11 -7.01
N ILE A 219 0.27 24.34 -7.27
CA ILE A 219 -0.25 25.22 -6.21
C ILE A 219 -1.58 24.65 -5.69
N THR A 220 -2.45 24.24 -6.61
CA THR A 220 -3.70 23.57 -6.25
C THR A 220 -3.43 22.27 -5.49
N LYS A 221 -2.43 21.48 -5.88
CA LYS A 221 -2.03 20.25 -5.17
C LYS A 221 -1.62 20.51 -3.73
N GLU A 222 -0.77 21.50 -3.46
CA GLU A 222 -0.35 21.83 -2.09
C GLU A 222 -1.55 22.29 -1.24
N SER A 223 -2.43 23.11 -1.82
CA SER A 223 -3.66 23.57 -1.16
C SER A 223 -4.60 22.41 -0.84
N VAL A 224 -4.85 21.51 -1.79
CA VAL A 224 -5.70 20.33 -1.59
C VAL A 224 -5.09 19.41 -0.54
N LEU A 225 -3.79 19.14 -0.60
CA LEU A 225 -3.09 18.31 0.38
C LEU A 225 -3.21 18.87 1.80
N SER A 226 -3.02 20.19 1.95
CA SER A 226 -3.20 20.88 3.22
C SER A 226 -4.65 20.76 3.75
N ASN A 227 -5.64 20.92 2.87
CA ASN A 227 -7.06 20.77 3.23
C ASN A 227 -7.41 19.34 3.64
N LEU A 228 -6.93 18.32 2.91
CA LEU A 228 -7.16 16.92 3.29
C LEU A 228 -6.56 16.58 4.66
N ARG A 229 -5.37 17.13 4.97
CA ARG A 229 -4.71 16.91 6.25
C ARG A 229 -5.33 17.67 7.42
N SER A 230 -5.91 18.84 7.17
CA SER A 230 -6.48 19.71 8.23
C SER A 230 -7.98 19.52 8.45
N LYS A 231 -8.72 19.16 7.40
CA LYS A 231 -10.20 19.12 7.38
C LYS A 231 -10.78 17.88 6.71
N GLY A 232 -9.93 16.99 6.18
CA GLY A 232 -10.37 15.77 5.50
C GLY A 232 -10.67 14.62 6.46
N VAL A 233 -10.98 13.45 5.89
CA VAL A 233 -11.42 12.28 6.67
C VAL A 233 -10.32 11.74 7.59
N ARG A 234 -9.05 11.91 7.22
CA ARG A 234 -7.92 11.36 7.96
C ARG A 234 -7.67 12.04 9.31
N ILE A 235 -8.01 13.33 9.47
CA ILE A 235 -7.94 14.00 10.78
C ILE A 235 -9.06 13.52 11.72
N GLU A 236 -10.20 13.05 11.19
CA GLU A 236 -11.26 12.44 11.99
C GLU A 236 -10.82 11.09 12.60
N ASN A 237 -9.96 10.34 11.90
CA ASN A 237 -9.35 9.14 12.48
C ASN A 237 -8.48 9.49 13.69
N VAL A 238 -7.76 10.62 13.64
CA VAL A 238 -6.96 11.11 14.78
C VAL A 238 -7.89 11.49 15.92
N LEU A 239 -8.96 12.25 15.66
CA LEU A 239 -9.98 12.60 16.65
C LEU A 239 -10.54 11.36 17.36
N LYS A 240 -10.93 10.32 16.61
CA LYS A 240 -11.45 9.08 17.19
C LYS A 240 -10.44 8.34 18.07
N ASN A 241 -9.15 8.44 17.76
CA ASN A 241 -8.09 7.72 18.48
C ASN A 241 -7.60 8.45 19.73
N ILE A 242 -7.50 9.78 19.70
CA ILE A 242 -6.88 10.56 20.78
C ILE A 242 -7.74 11.71 21.31
N GLY A 243 -8.97 11.87 20.82
CA GLY A 243 -9.91 12.89 21.29
C GLY A 243 -9.69 14.30 20.71
N GLU A 244 -8.70 14.50 19.83
CA GLU A 244 -8.39 15.80 19.25
C GLU A 244 -8.07 15.75 17.76
N LYS A 245 -8.42 16.80 17.01
CA LYS A 245 -8.06 16.99 15.59
C LYS A 245 -6.64 17.54 15.44
N ARG A 246 -5.66 16.82 15.98
CA ARG A 246 -4.25 17.22 15.97
C ARG A 246 -3.33 16.02 15.86
N TYR A 247 -2.45 15.99 14.86
CA TYR A 247 -1.47 14.93 14.69
C TYR A 247 -0.45 14.92 15.84
N ALA A 248 -0.10 13.73 16.32
CA ALA A 248 0.77 13.53 17.46
C ALA A 248 2.26 13.62 17.09
N PHE A 249 2.65 14.69 16.38
CA PHE A 249 4.05 15.03 16.10
C PHE A 249 4.47 16.26 16.90
N ASN A 250 5.66 16.23 17.51
CA ASN A 250 6.32 17.45 17.96
C ASN A 250 7.11 18.12 16.83
N VAL A 251 7.62 19.34 17.06
CA VAL A 251 8.34 20.12 16.04
C VAL A 251 9.56 19.39 15.48
N LEU A 252 10.35 18.72 16.33
CA LEU A 252 11.53 17.96 15.90
C LEU A 252 11.14 16.74 15.05
N GLN A 253 10.04 16.07 15.40
CA GLN A 253 9.50 14.95 14.64
C GLN A 253 9.02 15.40 13.25
N VAL A 254 8.34 16.56 13.15
CA VAL A 254 7.95 17.14 11.86
C VAL A 254 9.18 17.48 11.01
N GLN A 255 10.22 18.06 11.62
CA GLN A 255 11.46 18.38 10.91
C GLN A 255 12.17 17.14 10.39
N ALA A 256 12.10 16.02 11.11
CA ALA A 256 12.67 14.75 10.67
C ALA A 256 11.93 14.13 9.47
N LEU A 257 10.65 14.44 9.25
CA LEU A 257 9.89 13.93 8.11
C LEU A 257 10.37 14.54 6.77
N PRO A 258 10.32 13.77 5.66
CA PRO A 258 10.38 14.33 4.32
C PRO A 258 9.35 15.46 4.14
N ALA A 259 9.72 16.53 3.43
CA ALA A 259 8.91 17.75 3.36
C ALA A 259 7.44 17.49 2.95
N MET A 260 7.22 16.66 1.93
CA MET A 260 5.88 16.31 1.46
C MET A 260 5.05 15.48 2.43
N LEU A 261 5.66 14.86 3.44
CA LEU A 261 4.97 14.11 4.50
C LEU A 261 4.75 14.94 5.77
N ARG A 262 5.06 16.25 5.77
CA ARG A 262 4.84 17.11 6.93
C ARG A 262 3.36 17.52 7.05
N PRO A 263 2.79 17.48 8.27
CA PRO A 263 1.47 18.04 8.52
C PRO A 263 1.48 19.58 8.37
N PRO A 264 0.33 20.22 8.09
CA PRO A 264 0.23 21.67 8.07
C PRO A 264 0.35 22.27 9.48
N ASP A 265 0.90 23.48 9.58
CA ASP A 265 1.04 24.20 10.84
C ASP A 265 -0.31 24.42 11.54
N GLY A 266 -0.30 24.32 12.87
CA GLY A 266 -1.50 24.39 13.71
C GLY A 266 -2.27 23.06 13.85
N TYR A 267 -1.94 22.04 13.06
CA TYR A 267 -2.58 20.72 13.08
C TYR A 267 -1.70 19.60 13.63
N TYR A 268 -0.54 19.93 14.21
CA TYR A 268 0.31 18.98 14.93
C TYR A 268 0.73 19.53 16.30
N GLY A 269 1.12 18.64 17.20
CA GLY A 269 1.56 18.95 18.56
C GLY A 269 0.88 18.04 19.59
N SER A 270 1.53 17.80 20.72
CA SER A 270 0.92 17.07 21.83
C SER A 270 0.24 18.04 22.80
N SER A 271 -1.00 17.74 23.19
CA SER A 271 -1.68 18.32 24.36
C SER A 271 -1.28 17.63 25.67
N THR A 272 -0.43 16.59 25.60
CA THR A 272 0.12 15.87 26.75
C THR A 272 1.65 15.83 26.67
N THR A 273 2.30 16.71 27.41
CA THR A 273 3.70 16.56 27.87
C THR A 273 3.77 15.51 28.95
#